data_AF-A0A285ZQU9-F1
#
_entry.id   AF-A0A285ZQU9-F1
#
_cell.length_a   1.000
_cell.length_b   1.000
_cell.length_c   1.000
_cell.angle_alpha   90.00
_cell.angle_beta   90.00
_cell.angle_gamma   90.00
#
_symmetry.space_group_name_H-M   'P 1'
#
loop_
_entity.id
_entity.type
_entity.pdbx_description
1 polymer ?
#
loop_
_entity_poly.entity_id
_entity_poly.type
_entity_poly.pdbx_seq_one_letter_code
_entity_poly.pdbx_strand_id
1 'polypeptide(L)'
;MKFKLNFVIPLVLLTMTAFGQDKITEGTASAIFPLGSKVKNGNFTGEVWLQMLVPNDTVYNSNIGSVTFAPGARINWHYHPGGQLLLVTDGKGLYQEEGKPY
;
A
#
# COMPACT_ATOMS: atom_id res chain seq x y z
N MET A 1 -14.70 11.69 71.62
CA MET A 1 -14.55 10.24 71.45
C MET A 1 -14.33 9.96 69.96
N LYS A 2 -13.14 9.51 69.54
CA LYS A 2 -12.79 9.28 68.13
C LYS A 2 -12.99 7.80 67.82
N PHE A 3 -13.95 7.44 66.97
CA PHE A 3 -14.06 6.09 66.42
C PHE A 3 -13.34 6.03 65.07
N LYS A 4 -12.30 5.19 64.99
CA LYS A 4 -11.69 4.76 63.73
C LYS A 4 -12.47 3.54 63.26
N LEU A 5 -12.93 3.54 62.01
CA LEU A 5 -13.37 2.34 61.33
C LEU A 5 -12.74 2.33 59.94
N ASN A 6 -11.82 1.39 59.73
CA ASN A 6 -11.12 1.17 58.48
C ASN A 6 -11.56 -0.19 57.92
N PHE A 7 -11.72 -0.21 56.59
CA PHE A 7 -11.90 -1.35 55.67
C PHE A 7 -13.28 -2.03 55.66
N VAL A 8 -13.99 -1.95 54.51
CA VAL A 8 -14.20 -3.07 53.54
C VAL A 8 -14.64 -2.49 52.16
N ILE A 9 -13.76 -2.62 51.17
CA ILE A 9 -13.91 -2.80 49.70
C ILE A 9 -15.18 -2.23 49.00
N PRO A 10 -15.07 -1.25 48.08
CA PRO A 10 -16.11 -1.03 47.09
C PRO A 10 -15.92 -2.00 45.91
N LEU A 11 -16.96 -2.80 45.69
CA LEU A 11 -17.19 -3.64 44.53
C LEU A 11 -17.03 -2.83 43.24
N VAL A 12 -16.10 -3.24 42.39
CA VAL A 12 -15.90 -2.74 41.04
C VAL A 12 -17.14 -3.08 40.20
N LEU A 13 -17.83 -2.07 39.69
CA LEU A 13 -18.73 -2.23 38.54
C LEU A 13 -18.29 -1.26 37.45
N LEU A 14 -17.34 -1.73 36.65
CA LEU A 14 -16.84 -1.08 35.45
C LEU A 14 -17.85 -1.31 34.32
N THR A 15 -18.82 -0.40 34.14
CA THR A 15 -19.63 -0.39 32.91
C THR A 15 -18.88 0.43 31.86
N MET A 16 -17.94 -0.22 31.17
CA MET A 16 -17.42 0.28 29.90
C MET A 16 -18.53 0.12 28.86
N THR A 17 -19.22 1.20 28.52
CA THR A 17 -20.00 1.26 27.28
C THR A 17 -19.01 1.17 26.14
N ALA A 18 -18.93 -0.01 25.52
CA ALA A 18 -18.25 -0.21 24.27
C ALA A 18 -18.96 0.66 23.21
N PHE A 19 -18.39 1.82 22.89
CA PHE A 19 -18.67 2.46 21.61
C PHE A 19 -18.14 1.51 20.55
N GLY A 20 -19.05 0.84 19.85
CA GLY A 20 -18.75 0.07 18.66
C GLY A 20 -18.06 1.00 17.67
N GLN A 21 -16.77 0.78 17.48
CA GLN A 21 -16.07 1.35 16.34
C GLN A 21 -16.60 0.56 15.14
N ASP A 22 -17.51 1.17 14.37
CA ASP A 22 -17.84 0.67 13.04
C ASP A 22 -16.51 0.55 12.30
N LYS A 23 -16.03 -0.68 12.17
CA LYS A 23 -14.99 -0.98 11.21
C LYS A 23 -15.62 -0.68 9.86
N ILE A 24 -15.32 0.50 9.33
CA ILE A 24 -15.36 0.71 7.89
C ILE A 24 -14.41 -0.34 7.35
N THR A 25 -15.00 -1.46 6.96
CA THR A 25 -14.32 -2.45 6.15
C THR A 25 -14.33 -1.81 4.78
N GLU A 26 -13.37 -0.90 4.57
CA GLU A 26 -13.01 -0.45 3.23
C GLU A 26 -12.82 -1.74 2.45
N GLY A 27 -13.74 -2.02 1.53
CA GLY A 27 -13.77 -3.28 0.81
C GLY A 27 -12.42 -3.43 0.15
N THR A 28 -11.57 -4.30 0.70
CA THR A 28 -10.31 -4.68 0.09
C THR A 28 -10.69 -5.47 -1.15
N ALA A 29 -10.93 -4.76 -2.25
CA ALA A 29 -10.96 -5.37 -3.55
C ALA A 29 -9.64 -6.11 -3.69
N SER A 30 -9.71 -7.44 -3.76
CA SER A 30 -8.52 -8.26 -4.00
C SER A 30 -7.82 -7.71 -5.24
N ALA A 31 -6.51 -7.47 -5.14
CA ALA A 31 -5.73 -7.00 -6.27
C ALA A 31 -5.98 -7.91 -7.50
N ILE A 32 -6.10 -7.30 -8.68
CA ILE A 32 -6.41 -8.00 -9.95
C ILE A 32 -5.33 -9.05 -10.27
N PHE A 33 -4.08 -8.76 -9.90
CA PHE A 33 -2.93 -9.64 -10.08
C PHE A 33 -2.22 -9.91 -8.76
N PRO A 34 -1.49 -11.04 -8.63
CA PRO A 34 -0.60 -11.27 -7.49
C PRO A 34 0.41 -10.13 -7.33
N LEU A 35 0.82 -9.87 -6.09
CA LEU A 35 1.78 -8.80 -5.77
C LEU A 35 3.12 -8.96 -6.50
N GLY A 36 3.55 -10.21 -6.72
CA GLY A 36 4.83 -10.53 -7.35
C GLY A 36 6.02 -10.43 -6.41
N SER A 37 7.20 -10.28 -6.99
CA SER A 37 8.46 -10.29 -6.25
C SER A 37 8.93 -8.87 -5.93
N LYS A 38 9.45 -8.67 -4.72
CA LYS A 38 10.08 -7.40 -4.34
C LYS A 38 11.28 -7.13 -5.24
N VAL A 39 11.32 -5.94 -5.85
CA VAL A 39 12.43 -5.49 -6.69
C VAL A 39 13.63 -5.15 -5.81
N LYS A 40 14.82 -5.61 -6.22
CA LYS A 40 16.07 -5.48 -5.44
C LYS A 40 17.17 -4.67 -6.14
N ASN A 41 16.90 -4.14 -7.33
CA ASN A 41 17.88 -3.34 -8.07
C ASN A 41 17.83 -1.86 -7.63
N GLY A 42 18.82 -1.08 -8.08
CA GLY A 42 18.92 0.34 -7.76
C GLY A 42 18.03 1.27 -8.59
N ASN A 43 17.07 0.75 -9.37
CA ASN A 43 16.24 1.57 -10.27
C ASN A 43 15.08 2.27 -9.56
N PHE A 44 14.84 1.93 -8.29
CA PHE A 44 13.71 2.41 -7.52
C PHE A 44 14.16 3.00 -6.19
N THR A 45 13.42 4.00 -5.71
CA THR A 45 13.49 4.46 -4.32
C THR A 45 12.26 3.93 -3.59
N GLY A 46 12.43 3.36 -2.40
CA GLY A 46 11.33 2.76 -1.62
C GLY A 46 11.04 1.29 -2.01
N GLU A 47 9.94 0.74 -1.48
CA GLU A 47 9.56 -0.64 -1.73
C GLU A 47 8.65 -0.78 -2.96
N VAL A 48 9.04 -1.65 -3.88
CA VAL A 48 8.34 -1.92 -5.13
C VAL A 48 8.27 -3.43 -5.36
N TRP A 49 7.12 -3.91 -5.84
CA TRP A 49 6.93 -5.30 -6.24
C TRP A 49 6.54 -5.37 -7.72
N LEU A 50 7.08 -6.36 -8.42
CA LEU A 50 6.84 -6.60 -9.84
C LEU A 50 6.32 -8.03 -10.03
N GLN A 51 5.17 -8.15 -10.69
CA GLN A 51 4.64 -9.38 -11.23
C GLN A 51 4.68 -9.29 -12.77
N MET A 52 5.55 -10.07 -13.41
CA MET A 52 5.52 -10.20 -14.87
C MET A 52 4.26 -10.97 -15.29
N LEU A 53 3.54 -10.44 -16.28
CA LEU A 53 2.33 -11.04 -16.85
C LEU A 53 2.61 -11.64 -18.22
N VAL A 54 3.36 -10.90 -19.06
CA VAL A 54 3.85 -11.35 -20.36
C VAL A 54 5.36 -11.09 -20.41
N PRO A 55 6.20 -12.14 -20.53
CA PRO A 55 7.63 -11.97 -20.71
C PRO A 55 7.94 -11.38 -22.08
N ASN A 56 9.14 -10.80 -22.23
CA ASN A 56 9.56 -10.34 -23.55
C ASN A 56 9.77 -11.53 -24.49
N ASP A 57 9.34 -11.39 -25.73
CA ASP A 57 9.54 -12.37 -26.80
C ASP A 57 9.85 -11.68 -28.14
N THR A 58 10.12 -12.47 -29.17
CA THR A 58 10.43 -11.96 -30.52
C THR A 58 9.19 -11.80 -31.40
N VAL A 59 8.01 -12.22 -30.95
CA VAL A 59 6.77 -12.22 -31.75
C VAL A 59 6.05 -10.90 -31.58
N TYR A 60 5.82 -10.51 -30.33
CA TYR A 60 5.13 -9.27 -29.95
C TYR A 60 6.11 -8.16 -29.59
N ASN A 61 7.36 -8.49 -29.22
CA ASN A 61 8.39 -7.53 -28.82
C ASN A 61 7.88 -6.53 -27.77
N SER A 62 7.07 -7.04 -26.85
CA SER A 62 6.40 -6.28 -25.80
C SER A 62 6.33 -7.13 -24.55
N ASN A 63 6.69 -6.53 -23.41
CA ASN A 63 6.55 -7.15 -22.10
C ASN A 63 5.49 -6.40 -21.29
N ILE A 64 4.73 -7.17 -20.50
CA ILE A 64 3.66 -6.63 -19.67
C ILE A 64 3.91 -7.06 -18.23
N GLY A 65 3.87 -6.12 -17.30
CA GLY A 65 4.02 -6.37 -15.88
C GLY A 65 3.04 -5.54 -15.06
N SER A 66 2.60 -6.08 -13.93
CA SER A 66 1.91 -5.34 -12.88
C SER A 66 2.94 -4.91 -11.84
N VAL A 67 2.96 -3.62 -11.52
CA VAL A 67 3.90 -3.04 -10.57
C VAL A 67 3.12 -2.40 -9.43
N THR A 68 3.48 -2.75 -8.20
CA THR A 68 2.91 -2.15 -6.98
C THR A 68 3.98 -1.33 -6.29
N PHE A 69 3.65 -0.07 -5.97
CA PHE A 69 4.51 0.85 -5.25
C PHE A 69 3.98 1.03 -3.83
N ALA A 70 4.84 0.88 -2.82
CA ALA A 70 4.51 1.35 -1.47
C ALA A 70 4.35 2.88 -1.46
N PRO A 71 3.66 3.46 -0.46
CA PRO A 71 3.57 4.91 -0.31
C PRO A 71 4.96 5.58 -0.34
N GLY A 72 5.12 6.58 -1.23
CA GLY A 72 6.37 7.30 -1.43
C GLY A 72 7.43 6.58 -2.28
N ALA A 73 7.20 5.32 -2.66
CA ALA A 73 8.07 4.61 -3.59
C ALA A 73 7.90 5.16 -5.01
N ARG A 74 8.99 5.19 -5.77
CA ARG A 74 9.03 5.69 -7.15
C ARG A 74 10.15 5.07 -7.94
N ILE A 75 10.02 5.08 -9.26
CA ILE A 75 11.09 4.74 -10.18
C ILE A 75 12.03 5.95 -10.37
N ASN A 76 13.31 5.67 -10.60
CA ASN A 76 14.28 6.71 -10.97
C ASN A 76 13.96 7.27 -12.37
N TRP A 77 14.48 8.46 -12.68
CA TRP A 77 14.39 9.02 -14.03
C TRP A 77 14.95 8.03 -15.07
N HIS A 78 14.15 7.75 -16.10
CA HIS A 78 14.50 6.83 -17.18
C HIS A 78 13.65 7.15 -18.42
N TYR A 79 14.00 6.53 -19.54
CA TYR A 79 13.22 6.58 -20.77
C TYR A 79 13.19 5.21 -21.45
N HIS A 80 12.14 4.96 -22.22
CA HIS A 80 12.00 3.76 -23.04
C HIS A 80 12.01 4.15 -24.53
N PRO A 81 12.95 3.63 -25.37
CA PRO A 81 13.00 3.95 -26.79
C PRO A 81 11.71 3.60 -27.55
N GLY A 82 11.03 2.52 -27.15
CA GLY A 82 9.75 2.08 -27.73
C GLY A 82 8.51 2.71 -27.09
N GLY A 83 8.68 3.65 -26.16
CA GLY A 83 7.60 4.20 -25.35
C GLY A 83 7.14 3.24 -24.24
N GLN A 84 6.17 3.70 -23.45
CA GLN A 84 5.56 2.95 -22.36
C GLN A 84 4.10 3.37 -22.19
N LEU A 85 3.22 2.40 -21.91
CA LEU A 85 1.83 2.62 -21.54
C LEU A 85 1.64 2.21 -20.08
N LEU A 86 0.94 3.05 -19.31
CA LEU A 86 0.60 2.80 -17.92
C LEU A 86 -0.92 2.74 -17.77
N LEU A 87 -1.43 1.66 -17.17
CA LEU A 87 -2.83 1.53 -16.78
C LEU A 87 -2.90 1.42 -15.25
N VAL A 88 -3.38 2.47 -14.60
CA VAL A 88 -3.57 2.48 -13.14
C VAL A 88 -4.78 1.64 -12.79
N THR A 89 -4.58 0.60 -11.99
CA THR A 89 -5.61 -0.37 -11.60
C THR A 89 -6.11 -0.19 -10.16
N ASP A 90 -5.29 0.41 -9.28
CA ASP A 90 -5.65 0.70 -7.90
C ASP A 90 -4.78 1.83 -7.33
N GLY A 91 -5.27 2.52 -6.29
CA GLY A 91 -4.54 3.53 -5.53
C GLY A 91 -4.42 4.90 -6.22
N LYS A 92 -3.44 5.69 -5.74
CA LYS A 92 -3.12 7.03 -6.26
C LYS A 92 -1.61 7.16 -6.40
N GLY A 93 -1.16 7.71 -7.52
CA GLY A 93 0.24 7.88 -7.84
C GLY A 93 0.48 9.11 -8.70
N LEU A 94 1.73 9.34 -9.05
CA LEU A 94 2.18 10.53 -9.75
C LEU A 94 2.95 10.14 -11.00
N TYR A 95 2.79 10.96 -12.02
CA TYR A 95 3.54 10.89 -13.26
C TYR A 95 4.15 12.26 -13.53
N GLN A 96 5.40 12.28 -13.99
CA GLN A 96 6.09 13.50 -14.37
C GLN A 96 7.03 13.21 -15.53
N GLU A 97 6.99 14.06 -16.55
CA GLU A 97 8.03 14.15 -17.58
C GLU A 97 9.05 15.22 -17.19
N GLU A 98 10.30 15.03 -17.59
CA GLU A 98 11.36 16.02 -17.31
C GLU A 98 11.00 17.39 -17.91
N GLY A 99 11.09 18.43 -17.07
CA GLY A 99 10.78 19.81 -17.46
C GLY A 99 9.29 20.15 -17.61
N LYS A 100 8.37 19.21 -17.35
CA LYS A 100 6.93 19.49 -17.32
C LYS A 100 6.46 19.89 -15.92
N PRO A 101 5.43 20.75 -15.82
CA PRO A 101 4.81 21.06 -14.53
C PRO A 101 4.16 19.82 -13.92
N TYR A 102 4.00 19.89 -12.61
CA TYR A 102 3.32 18.88 -11.81
C TYR A 102 1.88 19.31 -11.51
#